data_AF-A0A2V9YHI6-F1
#
_entry.id   AF-A0A2V9YHI6-F1
#
_cell.length_a   1.000
_cell.length_b   1.000
_cell.length_c   1.000
_cell.angle_alpha   90.00
_cell.angle_beta   90.00
_cell.angle_gamma   90.00
#
_symmetry.space_group_name_H-M   'P 1'
#
loop_
_entity.id
_entity.type
_entity.pdbx_description
1 polymer ?
#
loop_
_entity_poly.entity_id
_entity_poly.type
_entity_poly.pdbx_seq_one_letter_code
_entity_poly.pdbx_strand_id
1 'polypeptide(L)'
;MNKIARATALVAVALTLFSAAGCNKLRARDHLNKGVQSYKNAKYEEAIAHFQRAVSLDPGLLNARLYLATAFAQQYIPGADTEDNNRMAQQAIDQYKEVLERDHKNINSVKGIAYLYLQMKKFDEAKQFYRKATELDPNDPEPYYSVAVIDWTQSYQPRMEERAKLGLKPEEPLKDKKVCASLKQRNSPYIQDGIDDLNKALQLRPDYDDAMAYMNLLYREKADLECDNPAARAADLKTADEWVDKTMATKKARAEKQPGAQGITMQPNQ
;
A
#
# COMPACT_ATOMS: atom_id res chain seq x y z
N MET A 1 21.93 16.74 -59.80
CA MET A 1 20.82 16.28 -58.92
C MET A 1 20.13 17.48 -58.31
N ASN A 2 18.83 17.64 -58.60
CA ASN A 2 18.08 18.90 -58.47
C ASN A 2 17.72 19.21 -56.99
N LYS A 3 18.11 20.38 -56.47
CA LYS A 3 17.90 20.77 -55.06
C LYS A 3 16.41 20.79 -54.66
N ILE A 4 15.53 21.11 -55.62
CA ILE A 4 14.07 21.13 -55.44
C ILE A 4 13.51 19.72 -55.24
N ALA A 5 14.00 18.73 -55.99
CA ALA A 5 13.59 17.32 -55.84
C ALA A 5 14.03 16.71 -54.49
N ARG A 6 15.17 17.16 -53.94
CA ARG A 6 15.59 16.79 -52.58
C ARG A 6 14.71 17.43 -51.50
N ALA A 7 14.30 18.69 -51.68
CA ALA A 7 13.44 19.40 -50.73
C ALA A 7 12.01 18.81 -50.70
N THR A 8 11.41 18.51 -51.85
CA THR A 8 10.08 17.86 -51.90
C THR A 8 10.10 16.43 -51.38
N ALA A 9 11.17 15.66 -51.64
CA ALA A 9 11.34 14.33 -51.04
C ALA A 9 11.46 14.41 -49.51
N LEU A 10 12.19 15.38 -48.96
CA LEU A 10 12.31 15.59 -47.52
C LEU A 10 10.97 15.98 -46.88
N VAL A 11 10.17 16.84 -47.52
CA VAL A 11 8.84 17.23 -47.04
C VAL A 11 7.85 16.05 -47.11
N ALA A 12 7.88 15.25 -48.17
CA ALA A 12 7.02 14.08 -48.30
C ALA A 12 7.36 13.00 -47.25
N VAL A 13 8.65 12.75 -47.00
CA VAL A 13 9.12 11.84 -45.94
C VAL A 13 8.74 12.37 -44.56
N ALA A 14 8.84 13.68 -44.32
CA ALA A 14 8.39 14.26 -43.06
C ALA A 14 6.87 14.07 -42.86
N LEU A 15 6.04 14.34 -43.87
CA LEU A 15 4.59 14.19 -43.82
C LEU A 15 4.14 12.74 -43.56
N THR A 16 4.82 11.75 -44.14
CA THR A 16 4.52 10.33 -43.89
C THR A 16 4.96 9.87 -42.50
N LEU A 17 6.09 10.37 -41.99
CA LEU A 17 6.54 10.10 -40.62
C LEU A 17 5.59 10.71 -39.58
N PHE A 18 5.09 11.93 -39.80
CA PHE A 18 4.13 12.58 -38.90
C PHE A 18 2.77 11.86 -38.88
N SER A 19 2.27 11.40 -40.02
CA SER A 19 0.99 10.66 -40.07
C SER A 19 1.09 9.28 -39.44
N ALA A 20 2.21 8.56 -39.62
CA ALA A 20 2.44 7.27 -38.97
C ALA A 20 2.54 7.39 -37.44
N ALA A 21 3.25 8.41 -36.93
CA ALA A 21 3.35 8.67 -35.50
C ALA A 21 1.98 9.03 -34.87
N GLY A 22 1.16 9.82 -35.57
CA GLY A 22 -0.21 10.15 -35.15
C GLY A 22 -1.12 8.91 -35.06
N CYS A 23 -1.05 8.02 -36.04
CA CYS A 23 -1.80 6.76 -36.05
C CYS A 23 -1.40 5.84 -34.89
N ASN A 24 -0.11 5.76 -34.54
CA ASN A 24 0.35 4.92 -33.43
C ASN A 24 -0.15 5.44 -32.07
N LYS A 25 -0.14 6.77 -31.84
CA LYS A 25 -0.69 7.36 -30.61
C LYS A 25 -2.18 7.10 -30.45
N LEU A 26 -2.96 7.19 -31.53
CA LEU A 26 -4.39 6.90 -31.50
C LEU A 26 -4.65 5.42 -31.16
N ARG A 27 -3.94 4.51 -31.81
CA ARG A 27 -4.02 3.06 -31.51
C ARG A 27 -3.58 2.73 -30.08
N ALA A 28 -2.55 3.40 -29.57
CA ALA A 28 -2.12 3.23 -28.18
C ALA A 28 -3.24 3.58 -27.19
N ARG A 29 -3.96 4.69 -27.42
CA ARG A 29 -5.11 5.10 -26.60
C ARG A 29 -6.30 4.13 -26.72
N ASP A 30 -6.56 3.60 -27.90
CA ASP A 30 -7.58 2.56 -28.09
C ASP A 30 -7.26 1.29 -27.27
N HIS A 31 -6.02 0.80 -27.37
CA HIS A 31 -5.54 -0.31 -26.54
C HIS A 31 -5.61 0.01 -25.04
N LEU A 32 -5.25 1.22 -24.62
CA LEU A 32 -5.40 1.67 -23.24
C LEU A 32 -6.87 1.54 -22.79
N ASN A 33 -7.83 2.06 -23.56
CA ASN A 33 -9.25 2.01 -23.20
C ASN A 33 -9.77 0.57 -23.11
N LYS A 34 -9.39 -0.30 -24.06
CA LYS A 34 -9.73 -1.73 -24.02
C LYS A 34 -9.15 -2.41 -22.81
N GLY A 35 -7.88 -2.13 -22.48
CA GLY A 35 -7.23 -2.65 -21.29
C GLY A 35 -7.93 -2.21 -20.00
N VAL A 36 -8.32 -0.93 -19.90
CA VAL A 36 -9.09 -0.41 -18.74
C VAL A 36 -10.43 -1.13 -18.62
N GLN A 37 -11.11 -1.39 -19.74
CA GLN A 37 -12.38 -2.12 -19.73
C GLN A 37 -12.20 -3.58 -19.27
N SER A 38 -11.19 -4.28 -19.77
CA SER A 38 -10.87 -5.64 -19.32
C SER A 38 -10.48 -5.67 -17.83
N TYR A 39 -9.70 -4.70 -17.36
CA TYR A 39 -9.32 -4.57 -15.96
C TYR A 39 -10.55 -4.39 -15.05
N LYS A 40 -11.47 -3.49 -15.42
CA LYS A 40 -12.73 -3.28 -14.69
C LYS A 40 -13.61 -4.53 -14.63
N ASN A 41 -13.51 -5.39 -15.65
CA ASN A 41 -14.19 -6.68 -15.72
C ASN A 41 -13.41 -7.81 -15.05
N ALA A 42 -12.35 -7.51 -14.29
CA ALA A 42 -11.43 -8.45 -13.64
C ALA A 42 -10.72 -9.44 -14.59
N LYS A 43 -10.65 -9.12 -15.90
CA LYS A 43 -9.92 -9.88 -16.92
C LYS A 43 -8.49 -9.36 -17.01
N TYR A 44 -7.68 -9.65 -16.01
CA TYR A 44 -6.38 -8.99 -15.84
C TYR A 44 -5.35 -9.39 -16.90
N GLU A 45 -5.34 -10.64 -17.37
CA GLU A 45 -4.41 -11.11 -18.41
C GLU A 45 -4.70 -10.43 -19.75
N GLU A 46 -5.97 -10.28 -20.11
CA GLU A 46 -6.42 -9.52 -21.29
C GLU A 46 -6.06 -8.03 -21.15
N ALA A 47 -6.26 -7.47 -19.95
CA ALA A 47 -5.88 -6.09 -19.65
C ALA A 47 -4.37 -5.87 -19.82
N ILE A 48 -3.53 -6.77 -19.29
CA ILE A 48 -2.07 -6.74 -19.44
C ILE A 48 -1.69 -6.75 -20.91
N ALA A 49 -2.27 -7.64 -21.72
CA ALA A 49 -1.96 -7.72 -23.16
C ALA A 49 -2.30 -6.40 -23.89
N HIS A 50 -3.45 -5.80 -23.58
CA HIS A 50 -3.83 -4.50 -24.13
C HIS A 50 -2.91 -3.36 -23.66
N PHE A 51 -2.57 -3.30 -22.38
CA PHE A 51 -1.66 -2.27 -21.87
C PHE A 51 -0.24 -2.42 -22.42
N GLN A 52 0.28 -3.64 -22.55
CA GLN A 52 1.56 -3.90 -23.23
C GLN A 52 1.56 -3.38 -24.67
N ARG A 53 0.45 -3.60 -25.40
CA ARG A 53 0.32 -3.09 -26.76
C ARG A 53 0.26 -1.57 -26.80
N ALA A 54 -0.45 -0.95 -25.86
CA ALA A 54 -0.48 0.51 -25.72
C ALA A 54 0.92 1.09 -25.46
N VAL A 55 1.68 0.51 -24.52
CA VAL A 55 3.05 0.91 -24.19
C VAL A 55 4.01 0.70 -25.37
N SER A 56 3.84 -0.38 -26.13
CA SER A 56 4.64 -0.64 -27.35
C SER A 56 4.38 0.40 -28.45
N LEU A 57 3.14 0.84 -28.62
CA LEU A 57 2.74 1.80 -29.66
C LEU A 57 3.10 3.24 -29.31
N ASP A 58 2.98 3.60 -28.02
CA ASP A 58 3.39 4.90 -27.50
C ASP A 58 4.10 4.72 -26.15
N PRO A 59 5.44 4.53 -26.15
CA PRO A 59 6.20 4.35 -24.91
C PRO A 59 6.08 5.53 -23.95
N GLY A 60 5.75 6.73 -24.44
CA GLY A 60 5.56 7.96 -23.65
C GLY A 60 4.18 8.10 -23.01
N LEU A 61 3.24 7.19 -23.30
CA LEU A 61 1.92 7.17 -22.68
C LEU A 61 2.00 6.62 -21.25
N LEU A 62 2.47 7.44 -20.30
CA LEU A 62 2.73 7.03 -18.91
C LEU A 62 1.53 6.40 -18.23
N ASN A 63 0.31 6.87 -18.51
CA ASN A 63 -0.91 6.27 -17.97
C ASN A 63 -1.05 4.80 -18.37
N ALA A 64 -0.73 4.42 -19.61
CA ALA A 64 -0.80 3.03 -20.04
C ALA A 64 0.22 2.16 -19.29
N ARG A 65 1.40 2.70 -19.00
CA ARG A 65 2.41 2.03 -18.19
C ARG A 65 1.99 1.88 -16.73
N LEU A 66 1.38 2.91 -16.15
CA LEU A 66 0.83 2.87 -14.80
C LEU A 66 -0.27 1.79 -14.68
N TYR A 67 -1.18 1.72 -15.65
CA TYR A 67 -2.21 0.67 -15.69
C TYR A 67 -1.60 -0.72 -15.90
N LEU A 68 -0.57 -0.86 -16.73
CA LEU A 68 0.17 -2.12 -16.89
C LEU A 68 0.78 -2.57 -15.56
N ALA A 69 1.45 -1.66 -14.84
CA ALA A 69 2.03 -1.93 -13.53
C ALA A 69 0.96 -2.38 -12.52
N THR A 70 -0.18 -1.68 -12.50
CA THR A 70 -1.31 -2.01 -11.62
C THR A 70 -1.91 -3.38 -11.95
N ALA A 71 -2.03 -3.73 -13.23
CA ALA A 71 -2.55 -5.03 -13.67
C ALA A 71 -1.61 -6.19 -13.29
N PHE A 72 -0.29 -6.01 -13.42
CA PHE A 72 0.67 -6.97 -12.88
C PHE A 72 0.59 -7.08 -11.35
N ALA A 73 0.48 -5.96 -10.64
CA ALA A 73 0.38 -5.94 -9.18
C ALA A 73 -0.88 -6.68 -8.68
N GLN A 74 -1.98 -6.60 -9.43
CA GLN A 74 -3.24 -7.28 -9.10
C GLN A 74 -3.19 -8.81 -9.29
N GLN A 75 -2.26 -9.29 -10.12
CA GLN A 75 -2.00 -10.71 -10.36
C GLN A 75 -1.02 -11.31 -9.35
N TYR A 76 -0.33 -10.47 -8.57
CA TYR A 76 0.52 -10.94 -7.48
C TYR A 76 -0.32 -11.49 -6.32
N ILE A 77 0.04 -12.70 -5.87
CA ILE A 77 -0.59 -13.41 -4.76
C ILE A 77 0.36 -13.36 -3.55
N PRO A 78 0.02 -12.60 -2.49
CA PRO A 78 0.86 -12.54 -1.29
C PRO A 78 1.08 -13.93 -0.66
N GLY A 79 2.33 -14.24 -0.31
CA GLY A 79 2.71 -15.49 0.35
C GLY A 79 2.90 -16.71 -0.56
N ALA A 80 2.59 -16.62 -1.86
CA ALA A 80 2.92 -17.66 -2.82
C ALA A 80 4.35 -17.47 -3.36
N ASP A 81 5.26 -18.39 -3.09
CA ASP A 81 6.64 -18.33 -3.61
C ASP A 81 6.80 -19.19 -4.85
N THR A 82 6.24 -18.72 -5.97
CA THR A 82 6.41 -19.34 -7.29
C THR A 82 7.12 -18.38 -8.23
N GLU A 83 7.85 -18.93 -9.21
CA GLU A 83 8.57 -18.13 -10.21
C GLU A 83 7.62 -17.16 -10.95
N ASP A 84 6.45 -17.65 -11.36
CA ASP A 84 5.45 -16.84 -12.04
C ASP A 84 4.93 -15.69 -11.15
N ASN A 85 4.65 -15.97 -9.88
CA ASN A 85 4.16 -14.96 -8.95
C ASN A 85 5.22 -13.88 -8.67
N ASN A 86 6.45 -14.29 -8.42
CA ASN A 86 7.58 -13.39 -8.22
C ASN A 86 7.87 -12.55 -9.47
N ARG A 87 7.71 -13.14 -10.66
CA ARG A 87 7.82 -12.42 -11.94
C ARG A 87 6.73 -11.36 -12.08
N MET A 88 5.48 -11.63 -11.71
CA MET A 88 4.40 -10.62 -11.74
C MET A 88 4.72 -9.42 -10.84
N ALA A 89 5.16 -9.65 -9.61
CA ALA A 89 5.58 -8.57 -8.72
C ALA A 89 6.74 -7.74 -9.31
N GLN A 90 7.76 -8.42 -9.85
CA GLN A 90 8.90 -7.74 -10.44
C GLN A 90 8.49 -6.91 -11.66
N GLN A 91 7.67 -7.46 -12.56
CA GLN A 91 7.15 -6.74 -13.73
C GLN A 91 6.35 -5.50 -13.32
N ALA A 92 5.54 -5.59 -12.27
CA ALA A 92 4.82 -4.44 -11.73
C ALA A 92 5.78 -3.35 -11.21
N ILE A 93 6.77 -3.72 -10.39
CA ILE A 93 7.78 -2.80 -9.84
C ILE A 93 8.56 -2.12 -10.97
N ASP A 94 8.99 -2.87 -11.98
CA ASP A 94 9.75 -2.33 -13.11
C ASP A 94 8.93 -1.32 -13.91
N GLN A 95 7.66 -1.61 -14.18
CA GLN A 95 6.78 -0.65 -14.86
C GLN A 95 6.51 0.60 -14.03
N TYR A 96 6.34 0.49 -12.71
CA TYR A 96 6.24 1.66 -11.83
C TYR A 96 7.54 2.49 -11.82
N LYS A 97 8.71 1.84 -11.80
CA LYS A 97 10.01 2.52 -11.86
C LYS A 97 10.23 3.25 -13.18
N GLU A 98 9.80 2.69 -14.30
CA GLU A 98 9.82 3.35 -15.61
C GLU A 98 8.90 4.60 -15.67
N VAL A 99 7.76 4.58 -14.97
CA VAL A 99 6.97 5.81 -14.74
C VAL A 99 7.78 6.77 -13.87
N LEU A 100 8.39 6.24 -12.81
CA LEU A 100 9.43 6.82 -11.96
C LEU A 100 10.39 7.73 -12.70
N GLU A 101 11.02 7.19 -13.74
CA GLU A 101 12.09 7.85 -14.50
C GLU A 101 11.63 9.09 -15.29
N ARG A 102 10.32 9.24 -15.54
CA ARG A 102 9.79 10.34 -16.35
C ARG A 102 8.90 11.29 -15.56
N ASP A 103 8.26 10.77 -14.53
CA ASP A 103 7.45 11.52 -13.58
C ASP A 103 7.88 11.14 -12.15
N HIS A 104 8.99 11.73 -11.69
CA HIS A 104 9.62 11.39 -10.41
C HIS A 104 8.72 11.56 -9.18
N LYS A 105 7.61 12.30 -9.33
CA LYS A 105 6.63 12.62 -8.30
C LYS A 105 5.31 11.85 -8.48
N ASN A 106 5.27 10.84 -9.34
CA ASN A 106 4.07 10.03 -9.53
C ASN A 106 3.73 9.24 -8.27
N ILE A 107 2.80 9.76 -7.46
CA ILE A 107 2.46 9.18 -6.16
C ILE A 107 1.86 7.77 -6.27
N ASN A 108 1.10 7.49 -7.34
CA ASN A 108 0.52 6.16 -7.56
C ASN A 108 1.61 5.11 -7.78
N SER A 109 2.67 5.43 -8.53
CA SER A 109 3.82 4.54 -8.67
C SER A 109 4.60 4.35 -7.38
N VAL A 110 4.79 5.42 -6.59
CA VAL A 110 5.46 5.32 -5.28
C VAL A 110 4.67 4.38 -4.35
N LYS A 111 3.35 4.60 -4.21
CA LYS A 111 2.48 3.77 -3.37
C LYS A 111 2.37 2.34 -3.89
N GLY A 112 2.31 2.13 -5.21
CA GLY A 112 2.25 0.81 -5.83
C GLY A 112 3.50 -0.03 -5.56
N ILE A 113 4.69 0.57 -5.65
CA ILE A 113 5.95 -0.09 -5.28
C ILE A 113 5.99 -0.41 -3.78
N ALA A 114 5.63 0.57 -2.93
CA ALA A 114 5.60 0.37 -1.48
C ALA A 114 4.68 -0.79 -1.07
N TYR A 115 3.50 -0.86 -1.68
CA TYR A 115 2.53 -1.92 -1.47
C TYR A 115 3.10 -3.29 -1.86
N LEU A 116 3.72 -3.43 -3.03
CA LEU A 116 4.31 -4.70 -3.46
C LEU A 116 5.44 -5.15 -2.53
N TYR A 117 6.32 -4.22 -2.13
CA TYR A 117 7.36 -4.56 -1.14
C TYR A 117 6.77 -4.99 0.20
N LEU A 118 5.69 -4.35 0.66
CA LEU A 118 4.97 -4.76 1.86
C LEU A 118 4.43 -6.20 1.72
N GLN A 119 3.76 -6.52 0.61
CA GLN A 119 3.22 -7.87 0.39
C GLN A 119 4.31 -8.94 0.26
N MET A 120 5.49 -8.56 -0.27
CA MET A 120 6.69 -9.39 -0.31
C MET A 120 7.44 -9.47 1.03
N LYS A 121 6.94 -8.83 2.10
CA LYS A 121 7.58 -8.71 3.42
C LYS A 121 8.96 -8.04 3.39
N LYS A 122 9.24 -7.24 2.36
CA LYS A 122 10.42 -6.39 2.21
C LYS A 122 10.16 -5.06 2.92
N PHE A 123 10.17 -5.12 4.25
CA PHE A 123 9.66 -4.05 5.11
C PHE A 123 10.46 -2.75 5.01
N ASP A 124 11.78 -2.83 4.92
CA ASP A 124 12.64 -1.64 4.84
C ASP A 124 12.42 -0.89 3.50
N GLU A 125 12.36 -1.62 2.39
CA GLU A 125 12.05 -1.05 1.08
C GLU A 125 10.62 -0.49 1.03
N ALA A 126 9.66 -1.19 1.64
CA ALA A 126 8.29 -0.69 1.74
C ALA A 126 8.23 0.62 2.52
N LYS A 127 8.87 0.71 3.70
CA LYS A 127 8.95 1.95 4.49
C LYS A 127 9.61 3.07 3.70
N GLN A 128 10.71 2.81 2.98
CA GLN A 128 11.37 3.82 2.16
C GLN A 128 10.41 4.46 1.14
N PHE A 129 9.64 3.65 0.40
CA PHE A 129 8.68 4.17 -0.56
C PHE A 129 7.45 4.81 0.09
N TYR A 130 6.93 4.30 1.21
CA TYR A 130 5.85 4.98 1.92
C TYR A 130 6.28 6.33 2.51
N ARG A 131 7.50 6.45 3.05
CA ARG A 131 8.07 7.74 3.48
C ARG A 131 8.24 8.70 2.30
N LYS A 132 8.65 8.22 1.12
CA LYS A 132 8.62 9.04 -0.10
C LYS A 132 7.19 9.49 -0.45
N ALA A 133 6.18 8.66 -0.22
CA ALA A 133 4.79 9.04 -0.46
C ALA A 133 4.32 10.14 0.53
N THR A 134 4.72 10.09 1.81
CA THR A 134 4.39 11.15 2.78
C THR A 134 5.07 12.48 2.45
N GLU A 135 6.25 12.46 1.83
CA GLU A 135 6.92 13.66 1.33
C GLU A 135 6.20 14.27 0.10
N LEU A 136 5.64 13.42 -0.78
CA LEU A 136 4.93 13.86 -1.98
C LEU A 136 3.51 14.36 -1.68
N ASP A 137 2.82 13.73 -0.74
CA ASP A 137 1.51 14.14 -0.25
C ASP A 137 1.43 14.00 1.28
N PRO A 138 1.76 15.06 2.04
CA PRO A 138 1.75 15.04 3.49
C PRO A 138 0.33 15.07 4.11
N ASN A 139 -0.71 15.16 3.28
CA ASN A 139 -2.11 15.17 3.71
C ASN A 139 -2.82 13.83 3.45
N ASP A 140 -2.15 12.86 2.83
CA ASP A 140 -2.63 11.50 2.64
C ASP A 140 -2.34 10.67 3.91
N PRO A 141 -3.35 10.20 4.67
CA PRO A 141 -3.12 9.42 5.89
C PRO A 141 -2.64 7.98 5.61
N GLU A 142 -2.91 7.44 4.41
CA GLU A 142 -2.66 6.03 4.08
C GLU A 142 -1.17 5.63 4.18
N PRO A 143 -0.19 6.40 3.67
CA PRO A 143 1.21 6.06 3.81
C PRO A 143 1.70 6.06 5.27
N TYR A 144 1.25 7.01 6.10
CA TYR A 144 1.56 7.01 7.54
C TYR A 144 1.01 5.76 8.22
N TYR A 145 -0.27 5.45 8.00
CA TYR A 145 -0.88 4.21 8.48
C TYR A 145 -0.09 2.97 8.03
N SER A 146 0.31 2.92 6.77
CA SER A 146 1.05 1.77 6.21
C SER A 146 2.42 1.58 6.87
N VAL A 147 3.14 2.66 7.17
CA VAL A 147 4.41 2.56 7.93
C VAL A 147 4.15 2.03 9.34
N ALA A 148 3.13 2.52 10.03
CA ALA A 148 2.78 2.02 11.35
C ALA A 148 2.39 0.53 11.37
N VAL A 149 1.71 0.04 10.34
CA VAL A 149 1.42 -1.41 10.18
C VAL A 149 2.73 -2.21 10.03
N ILE A 150 3.70 -1.69 9.28
CA ILE A 150 5.02 -2.32 9.15
C ILE A 150 5.72 -2.34 10.51
N ASP A 151 5.74 -1.21 11.22
CA ASP A 151 6.39 -1.10 12.52
C ASP A 151 5.78 -2.02 13.58
N TRP A 152 4.45 -2.11 13.61
CA TRP A 152 3.76 -3.10 14.44
C TRP A 152 4.17 -4.53 14.07
N THR A 153 4.28 -4.83 12.78
CA THR A 153 4.69 -6.17 12.32
C THR A 153 6.13 -6.48 12.76
N GLN A 154 7.03 -5.51 12.63
CA GLN A 154 8.45 -5.63 13.02
C GLN A 154 8.66 -5.67 14.54
N SER A 155 7.72 -5.16 15.35
CA SER A 155 7.72 -5.34 16.81
C SER A 155 7.05 -6.65 17.25
N TYR A 156 5.91 -7.00 16.64
CA TYR A 156 5.09 -8.16 17.00
C TYR A 156 5.80 -9.48 16.72
N GLN A 157 6.38 -9.66 15.53
CA GLN A 157 6.98 -10.93 15.14
C GLN A 157 8.11 -11.37 16.08
N PRO A 158 9.13 -10.54 16.39
CA PRO A 158 10.19 -10.92 17.33
C PRO A 158 9.68 -11.20 18.73
N ARG A 159 8.68 -10.44 19.20
CA ARG A 159 8.05 -10.66 20.50
C ARG A 159 7.39 -12.03 20.58
N MET A 160 6.65 -12.40 19.54
CA MET A 160 5.98 -13.70 19.46
C MET A 160 6.95 -14.87 19.30
N GLU A 161 8.05 -14.69 18.56
CA GLU A 161 9.12 -15.69 18.45
C GLU A 161 9.76 -15.98 19.81
N GLU A 162 10.11 -14.94 20.57
CA GLU A 162 10.69 -15.12 21.90
C GLU A 162 9.70 -15.75 22.89
N ARG A 163 8.42 -15.35 22.85
CA ARG A 163 7.37 -15.98 23.66
C ARG A 163 7.22 -17.46 23.35
N ALA A 164 7.26 -17.84 22.07
CA ALA A 164 7.20 -19.24 21.65
C ALA A 164 8.40 -20.05 22.19
N LYS A 165 9.62 -19.50 22.16
CA LYS A 165 10.81 -20.14 22.74
C LYS A 165 10.68 -20.37 24.25
N LEU A 166 9.97 -19.50 24.94
CA LEU A 166 9.70 -19.59 26.37
C LEU A 166 8.45 -20.41 26.71
N GLY A 167 7.72 -20.93 25.71
CA GLY A 167 6.46 -21.66 25.92
C GLY A 167 5.32 -20.79 26.48
N LEU A 168 5.39 -19.47 26.29
CA LEU A 168 4.41 -18.53 26.82
C LEU A 168 3.22 -18.38 25.86
N LYS A 169 2.00 -18.34 26.39
CA LYS A 169 0.82 -17.89 25.64
C LYS A 169 0.88 -16.38 25.34
N PRO A 170 0.15 -15.87 24.33
CA PRO A 170 0.21 -14.46 23.94
C PRO A 170 -0.12 -13.45 25.05
N GLU A 171 -0.95 -13.84 26.03
CA GLU A 171 -1.44 -12.97 27.11
C GLU A 171 -0.58 -13.07 28.38
N GLU A 172 0.24 -14.11 28.49
CA GLU A 172 1.09 -14.32 29.67
C GLU A 172 2.15 -13.21 29.78
N PRO A 173 2.36 -12.60 30.96
CA PRO A 173 3.40 -11.60 31.14
C PRO A 173 4.81 -12.17 30.88
N LEU A 174 5.60 -11.45 30.07
CA LEU A 174 7.01 -11.77 29.88
C LEU A 174 7.80 -11.46 31.16
N LYS A 175 8.21 -12.51 31.90
CA LYS A 175 8.95 -12.39 33.17
C LYS A 175 10.46 -12.55 33.00
N ASP A 176 10.93 -13.09 31.87
CA ASP A 176 12.36 -13.21 31.61
C ASP A 176 12.94 -11.81 31.34
N LYS A 177 13.75 -11.32 32.28
CA LYS A 177 14.32 -9.98 32.25
C LYS A 177 15.27 -9.76 31.08
N LYS A 178 16.01 -10.79 30.66
CA LYS A 178 16.98 -10.67 29.55
C LYS A 178 16.24 -10.57 28.23
N VAL A 179 15.26 -11.45 28.02
CA VAL A 179 14.40 -11.41 26.83
C VAL A 179 13.63 -10.09 26.78
N CYS A 180 13.09 -9.64 27.91
CA CYS A 180 12.40 -8.36 27.97
C CYS A 180 13.31 -7.18 27.62
N ALA A 181 14.52 -7.10 28.19
CA ALA A 181 15.46 -6.03 27.87
C ALA A 181 15.85 -6.03 26.39
N SER A 182 16.09 -7.22 25.81
CA SER A 182 16.39 -7.39 24.39
C SER A 182 15.25 -6.91 23.49
N LEU A 183 14.02 -7.36 23.77
CA LEU A 183 12.83 -6.91 23.04
C LEU A 183 12.59 -5.40 23.22
N LYS A 184 12.81 -4.86 24.43
CA LYS A 184 12.66 -3.43 24.68
C LYS A 184 13.64 -2.62 23.83
N GLN A 185 14.90 -3.01 23.78
CA GLN A 185 15.90 -2.35 22.95
C GLN A 185 15.54 -2.43 21.46
N ARG A 186 15.13 -3.61 20.98
CA ARG A 186 14.80 -3.83 19.57
C ARG A 186 13.51 -3.13 19.14
N ASN A 187 12.45 -3.26 19.93
CA ASN A 187 11.09 -2.94 19.50
C ASN A 187 10.66 -1.51 19.86
N SER A 188 11.28 -0.87 20.87
CA SER A 188 10.88 0.49 21.28
C SER A 188 10.92 1.51 20.13
N PRO A 189 11.94 1.54 19.24
CA PRO A 189 11.97 2.47 18.12
C PRO A 189 10.80 2.26 17.14
N TYR A 190 10.48 1.01 16.78
CA TYR A 190 9.35 0.70 15.90
C TYR A 190 8.02 1.09 16.55
N ILE A 191 7.83 0.76 17.83
CA ILE A 191 6.60 1.09 18.55
C ILE A 191 6.39 2.60 18.60
N GLN A 192 7.45 3.37 18.87
CA GLN A 192 7.36 4.83 18.89
C GLN A 192 7.08 5.42 17.51
N ASP A 193 7.82 4.99 16.47
CA ASP A 193 7.63 5.45 15.08
C ASP A 193 6.20 5.15 14.59
N GLY A 194 5.70 3.95 14.88
CA GLY A 194 4.34 3.55 14.53
C GLY A 194 3.26 4.36 15.26
N ILE A 195 3.44 4.67 16.55
CA ILE A 195 2.49 5.52 17.29
C ILE A 195 2.49 6.94 16.71
N ASP A 196 3.66 7.49 16.40
CA ASP A 196 3.78 8.84 15.83
C ASP A 196 3.11 8.94 14.45
N ASP A 197 3.30 7.93 13.61
CA ASP A 197 2.64 7.84 12.31
C ASP A 197 1.13 7.65 12.41
N LEU A 198 0.65 6.83 13.34
CA LEU A 198 -0.80 6.70 13.55
C LEU A 198 -1.41 7.98 14.11
N ASN A 199 -0.70 8.70 14.98
CA ASN A 199 -1.13 10.03 15.44
C ASN A 199 -1.27 10.98 14.24
N LYS A 200 -0.31 10.98 13.31
CA LYS A 200 -0.40 11.77 12.09
C LYS A 200 -1.55 11.34 11.18
N ALA A 201 -1.74 10.02 10.99
CA ALA A 201 -2.85 9.49 10.20
C ALA A 201 -4.22 9.86 10.79
N LEU A 202 -4.38 9.75 12.11
CA LEU A 202 -5.61 10.09 12.83
C LEU A 202 -5.85 11.61 12.92
N GLN A 203 -4.80 12.42 12.88
CA GLN A 203 -4.92 13.87 12.74
C GLN A 203 -5.53 14.24 11.37
N LEU A 204 -5.11 13.56 10.31
CA LEU A 204 -5.57 13.78 8.94
C LEU A 204 -6.95 13.17 8.68
N ARG A 205 -7.23 12.00 9.28
CA ARG A 205 -8.51 11.29 9.19
C ARG A 205 -8.95 10.80 10.57
N PRO A 206 -9.72 11.61 11.32
CA PRO A 206 -10.14 11.28 12.68
C PRO A 206 -11.07 10.06 12.81
N ASP A 207 -11.73 9.63 11.73
CA ASP A 207 -12.61 8.45 11.69
C ASP A 207 -11.94 7.21 11.09
N TYR A 208 -10.60 7.20 11.02
CA TYR A 208 -9.84 6.07 10.48
C TYR A 208 -9.76 4.90 11.49
N ASP A 209 -10.82 4.09 11.52
CA ASP A 209 -10.98 2.98 12.47
C ASP A 209 -9.88 1.90 12.37
N ASP A 210 -9.33 1.65 11.19
CA ASP A 210 -8.18 0.74 11.05
C ASP A 210 -6.93 1.30 11.75
N ALA A 211 -6.64 2.61 11.62
CA ALA A 211 -5.53 3.25 12.33
C ALA A 211 -5.73 3.21 13.86
N MET A 212 -6.96 3.38 14.35
CA MET A 212 -7.27 3.22 15.77
C MET A 212 -7.03 1.79 16.26
N ALA A 213 -7.38 0.79 15.46
CA ALA A 213 -7.15 -0.61 15.80
C ALA A 213 -5.65 -0.91 15.96
N TYR A 214 -4.81 -0.41 15.03
CA TYR A 214 -3.36 -0.53 15.13
C TYR A 214 -2.76 0.27 16.28
N MET A 215 -3.37 1.40 16.66
CA MET A 215 -2.94 2.16 17.84
C MET A 215 -3.09 1.32 19.10
N ASN A 216 -4.25 0.67 19.28
CA ASN A 216 -4.43 -0.32 20.35
C ASN A 216 -3.35 -1.40 20.31
N LEU A 217 -3.06 -1.97 19.14
CA LEU A 217 -2.07 -3.04 19.03
C LEU A 217 -0.66 -2.57 19.44
N LEU A 218 -0.24 -1.38 19.01
CA LEU A 218 1.06 -0.81 19.40
C LEU A 218 1.14 -0.49 20.90
N TYR A 219 0.07 -0.03 21.54
CA TYR A 219 0.05 0.14 22.99
C TYR A 219 0.12 -1.20 23.74
N ARG A 220 -0.43 -2.30 23.19
CA ARG A 220 -0.24 -3.64 23.76
C ARG A 220 1.19 -4.13 23.60
N GLU A 221 1.82 -3.88 22.46
CA GLU A 221 3.25 -4.14 22.27
C GLU A 221 4.09 -3.35 23.28
N LYS A 222 3.79 -2.06 23.46
CA LYS A 222 4.45 -1.18 24.44
C LYS A 222 4.30 -1.70 25.87
N ALA A 223 3.08 -2.05 26.28
CA ALA A 223 2.80 -2.60 27.61
C ALA A 223 3.59 -3.89 27.88
N ASP A 224 3.83 -4.70 26.85
CA ASP A 224 4.57 -5.95 27.01
C ASP A 224 6.08 -5.73 27.29
N LEU A 225 6.60 -4.54 26.95
CA LEU A 225 7.98 -4.14 27.24
C LEU A 225 8.16 -3.54 28.65
N GLU A 226 7.08 -3.34 29.40
CA GLU A 226 7.08 -2.79 30.76
C GLU A 226 7.23 -3.89 31.83
N CYS A 227 8.20 -4.80 31.66
CA CYS A 227 8.33 -6.01 32.48
C CYS A 227 8.71 -5.75 33.94
N ASP A 228 9.43 -4.67 34.22
CA ASP A 228 9.80 -4.25 35.59
C ASP A 228 8.94 -3.07 36.10
N ASN A 229 7.91 -2.66 35.34
CA ASN A 229 7.06 -1.51 35.70
C ASN A 229 5.56 -1.83 35.54
N PRO A 230 4.95 -2.49 36.55
CA PRO A 230 3.54 -2.86 36.50
C PRO A 230 2.58 -1.68 36.32
N ALA A 231 2.94 -0.51 36.87
CA ALA A 231 2.14 0.70 36.75
C ALA A 231 2.13 1.24 35.32
N ALA A 232 3.30 1.31 34.66
CA ALA A 232 3.39 1.70 33.25
C ALA A 232 2.68 0.69 32.34
N ARG A 233 2.86 -0.62 32.58
CA ARG A 233 2.13 -1.68 31.87
C ARG A 233 0.62 -1.47 31.96
N ALA A 234 0.09 -1.22 33.16
CA ALA A 234 -1.33 -1.00 33.37
C ALA A 234 -1.84 0.27 32.65
N ALA A 235 -1.05 1.35 32.64
CA ALA A 235 -1.38 2.58 31.94
C ALA A 235 -1.41 2.40 30.40
N ASP A 236 -0.44 1.68 29.85
CA ASP A 236 -0.41 1.39 28.41
C ASP A 236 -1.56 0.45 27.99
N LEU A 237 -1.88 -0.57 28.80
CA LEU A 237 -3.05 -1.44 28.55
C LEU A 237 -4.37 -0.66 28.61
N LYS A 238 -4.53 0.23 29.59
CA LYS A 238 -5.71 1.11 29.66
C LYS A 238 -5.83 1.97 28.40
N THR A 239 -4.72 2.54 27.93
CA THR A 239 -4.70 3.33 26.69
C THR A 239 -5.07 2.46 25.48
N ALA A 240 -4.60 1.21 25.42
CA ALA A 240 -4.98 0.27 24.37
C ALA A 240 -6.49 -0.01 24.37
N ASP A 241 -7.08 -0.27 25.54
CA ASP A 241 -8.52 -0.52 25.68
C ASP A 241 -9.36 0.71 25.27
N GLU A 242 -8.92 1.92 25.63
CA GLU A 242 -9.57 3.17 25.17
C GLU A 242 -9.57 3.28 23.62
N TRP A 243 -8.53 2.81 22.94
CA TRP A 243 -8.50 2.75 21.47
C TRP A 243 -9.41 1.68 20.89
N VAL A 244 -9.60 0.54 21.57
CA VAL A 244 -10.63 -0.45 21.19
C VAL A 244 -12.01 0.19 21.24
N ASP A 245 -12.33 0.90 22.33
CA ASP A 245 -13.62 1.58 22.50
C ASP A 245 -13.85 2.62 21.41
N LYS A 246 -12.84 3.46 21.11
CA LYS A 246 -12.89 4.44 20.01
C LYS A 246 -13.12 3.76 18.65
N THR A 247 -12.42 2.66 18.37
CA THR A 247 -12.58 1.90 17.13
C THR A 247 -14.02 1.40 16.97
N MET A 248 -14.57 0.79 18.02
CA MET A 248 -15.93 0.25 18.02
C MET A 248 -16.99 1.35 17.90
N ALA A 249 -16.82 2.45 18.64
CA ALA A 249 -17.70 3.62 18.55
C ALA A 249 -17.70 4.22 17.13
N THR A 250 -16.52 4.33 16.50
CA THR A 250 -16.37 4.86 15.13
C THR A 250 -17.04 3.95 14.11
N LYS A 251 -16.82 2.63 14.19
CA LYS A 251 -17.49 1.63 13.35
C LYS A 251 -19.01 1.70 13.48
N LYS A 252 -19.52 1.79 14.71
CA LYS A 252 -20.96 1.93 14.99
C LYS A 252 -21.53 3.20 14.38
N ALA A 253 -20.91 4.35 14.64
CA ALA A 253 -21.36 5.65 14.09
C ALA A 253 -21.34 5.67 12.55
N ARG A 254 -20.38 4.99 11.91
CA ARG A 254 -20.34 4.84 10.45
C ARG A 254 -21.50 3.99 9.93
N ALA A 255 -21.81 2.87 10.59
CA ALA A 255 -22.92 1.99 10.22
C ALA A 255 -24.28 2.68 10.33
N GLU A 256 -24.49 3.48 11.38
CA GLU A 256 -25.73 4.25 11.59
C GLU A 256 -25.97 5.33 10.52
N LYS A 257 -24.91 5.82 9.87
CA LYS A 257 -24.99 6.81 8.79
C LYS A 257 -25.29 6.21 7.41
N GLN A 258 -25.25 4.89 7.24
CA GLN A 258 -25.56 4.25 5.96
C GLN A 258 -27.08 4.11 5.77
N PRO A 259 -27.67 4.64 4.67
CA PRO A 259 -29.09 4.51 4.40
C PRO A 259 -29.42 3.03 4.13
N GLY A 260 -30.11 2.39 5.08
CA GLY A 260 -30.47 0.97 5.05
C GLY A 260 -30.25 0.21 6.37
N ALA A 261 -29.57 0.80 7.36
CA ALA A 261 -29.30 0.17 8.66
C ALA A 261 -30.44 0.33 9.69
N GLN A 262 -31.61 0.86 9.30
CA GLN A 262 -32.81 0.75 10.14
C GLN A 262 -33.33 -0.69 10.03
N GLY A 263 -32.93 -1.51 11.01
CA GLY A 263 -33.41 -2.86 11.17
C GLY A 263 -34.95 -2.91 11.12
N ILE A 264 -35.46 -3.96 10.50
CA ILE A 264 -36.87 -4.33 10.48
C ILE A 264 -37.37 -4.31 11.93
N THR A 265 -38.09 -3.25 12.31
CA THR A 265 -38.88 -3.27 13.55
C THR A 265 -39.99 -4.28 13.31
N MET A 266 -39.83 -5.49 13.84
CA MET A 266 -40.95 -6.41 13.95
C MET A 266 -41.99 -5.77 14.87
N GLN A 267 -43.09 -5.32 14.28
CA GLN A 267 -44.29 -4.97 15.04
C GLN A 267 -44.84 -6.27 15.67
N PRO A 268 -45.19 -6.27 16.96
CA PRO A 268 -45.86 -7.41 17.57
C PRO A 268 -47.30 -7.45 17.06
N ASN A 269 -47.65 -8.53 16.34
CA ASN A 269 -49.05 -8.78 15.97
C ASN A 269 -49.90 -8.99 17.23
N GLN A 270 -51.01 -8.26 17.28
CA GLN A 270 -52.14 -8.47 18.18
C GLN A 270 -52.85 -9.79 17.89
#